data_AF-A0AAD5Q753-F1
#
_entry.id   AF-A0AAD5Q753-F1
#
_cell.length_a   1.000
_cell.length_b   1.000
_cell.length_c   1.000
_cell.angle_alpha   90.00
_cell.angle_beta   90.00
_cell.angle_gamma   90.00
#
_symmetry.space_group_name_H-M   'P 1'
#
loop_
_entity.id
_entity.type
_entity.pdbx_description
1 polymer ?
#
loop_
_entity_poly.entity_id
_entity_poly.type
_entity_poly.pdbx_seq_one_letter_code
_entity_poly.pdbx_strand_id
1 'polypeptide(L)' 'MMLLSLFWLVLLPPQKAETQELRRTGKRSNAMAAFTVFYVFFALCWSVMTNVLSIYPNTKCLRIAGGRGCKKTTGK' A
#
# COMPACT_ATOMS: atom_id res chain seq x y z
N MET A 1 -20.75 -29.53 21.35
CA MET A 1 -19.60 -28.64 21.02
C MET A 1 -19.98 -27.35 20.28
N MET A 2 -20.98 -27.30 19.38
CA MET A 2 -21.45 -26.04 18.75
C MET A 2 -22.20 -25.07 19.68
N LEU A 3 -22.63 -25.53 20.86
CA LEU A 3 -23.34 -24.69 21.82
C LEU A 3 -22.43 -23.63 22.48
N LEU A 4 -21.12 -23.88 22.56
CA LEU A 4 -20.15 -22.94 23.17
C LEU A 4 -19.94 -21.69 22.31
N SER A 5 -19.98 -21.80 20.97
CA SER A 5 -19.91 -20.65 20.08
C SER A 5 -21.13 -19.74 20.15
N LEU A 6 -22.28 -20.27 20.64
CA LEU A 6 -23.49 -19.47 20.82
C LEU A 6 -23.38 -18.49 21.99
N PHE A 7 -22.59 -18.84 23.02
CA PHE A 7 -22.31 -17.92 24.14
C PHE A 7 -21.53 -16.68 23.65
N TRP A 8 -20.59 -16.87 22.73
CA TRP A 8 -19.84 -15.78 22.11
C TRP A 8 -20.72 -14.91 21.18
N LEU A 9 -21.85 -15.43 20.70
CA LEU A 9 -22.79 -14.66 19.88
C LEU A 9 -23.57 -13.62 20.69
N VAL A 10 -23.82 -13.88 21.98
CA VAL A 10 -24.40 -12.89 22.92
C VAL A 10 -23.37 -11.82 23.29
N LEU A 11 -22.09 -12.17 23.31
CA LEU A 11 -20.99 -11.24 23.52
C LEU A 11 -20.68 -10.38 22.29
N LEU A 12 -21.27 -10.68 21.12
CA LEU A 12 -21.12 -9.86 19.93
C LEU A 12 -21.93 -8.57 20.12
N PRO A 13 -21.27 -7.42 20.37
CA PRO A 13 -21.96 -6.20 20.78
C PRO A 13 -23.05 -5.82 19.74
N PRO A 14 -24.22 -5.30 20.18
CA PRO A 14 -25.36 -4.97 19.31
C PRO A 14 -25.11 -3.82 18.32
N GLN A 15 -23.85 -3.46 18.07
CA GLN A 15 -23.42 -2.51 17.04
C GLN A 15 -23.78 -2.95 15.61
N LYS A 16 -24.56 -4.03 15.44
CA LYS A 16 -25.06 -4.47 14.14
C LYS A 16 -25.92 -3.39 13.48
N ALA A 17 -26.79 -2.72 14.24
CA ALA A 17 -27.63 -1.64 13.72
C ALA A 17 -26.79 -0.41 13.33
N GLU A 18 -25.96 0.09 14.25
CA GLU A 18 -25.07 1.24 14.04
C GLU A 18 -24.08 1.00 12.89
N THR A 19 -23.48 -0.20 12.84
CA THR A 19 -22.57 -0.57 11.75
C THR A 19 -23.32 -0.69 10.43
N GLN A 20 -24.55 -1.22 10.43
CA GLN A 20 -25.36 -1.35 9.23
C GLN A 20 -25.87 0.01 8.72
N GLU A 21 -26.13 0.96 9.63
CA GLU A 21 -26.35 2.35 9.28
C GLU A 21 -25.07 2.96 8.69
N LEU A 22 -23.92 2.82 9.35
CA LEU A 22 -22.62 3.26 8.81
C LEU A 22 -22.24 2.55 7.50
N ARG A 23 -22.74 1.35 7.21
CA ARG A 23 -22.60 0.72 5.88
C ARG A 23 -23.55 1.32 4.86
N ARG A 24 -24.78 1.64 5.24
CA ARG A 24 -25.78 2.30 4.37
C ARG A 24 -25.42 3.75 4.08
N THR A 25 -24.98 4.48 5.09
CA THR A 25 -24.62 5.91 5.05
C THR A 25 -23.12 6.12 4.80
N GLY A 26 -22.35 5.04 4.77
CA GLY A 26 -20.90 5.00 4.57
C GLY A 26 -20.48 5.57 3.22
N LYS A 27 -20.53 6.90 3.12
CA LYS A 27 -19.98 7.65 2.00
C LYS A 27 -18.47 7.51 2.07
N ARG A 28 -17.93 6.57 1.30
CA ARG A 28 -16.50 6.54 1.00
C ARG A 28 -16.18 7.81 0.20
N SER A 29 -15.27 8.62 0.72
CA SER A 29 -14.85 9.83 0.02
C SER A 29 -14.11 9.42 -1.27
N ASN A 30 -14.72 9.67 -2.42
CA ASN A 30 -14.12 9.40 -3.73
C ASN A 30 -12.78 10.13 -3.90
N ALA A 31 -12.63 11.30 -3.28
CA ALA A 31 -11.37 12.05 -3.27
C ALA A 31 -10.26 11.30 -2.51
N MET A 32 -10.57 10.79 -1.31
CA MET A 32 -9.61 9.99 -0.53
C MET A 32 -9.27 8.67 -1.23
N ALA A 33 -10.25 8.04 -1.89
CA ALA A 33 -10.03 6.83 -2.67
C ALA A 33 -9.11 7.11 -3.87
N ALA A 34 -9.37 8.17 -4.63
CA ALA A 34 -8.54 8.56 -5.78
C ALA A 34 -7.10 8.90 -5.34
N PHE A 35 -6.94 9.68 -4.27
CA PHE A 35 -5.63 9.99 -3.71
C PHE A 35 -4.87 8.73 -3.29
N THR A 36 -5.55 7.81 -2.60
CA THR A 36 -4.93 6.55 -2.15
C THR A 36 -4.49 5.67 -3.33
N VAL A 37 -5.34 5.52 -4.35
CA VAL A 37 -5.01 4.75 -5.55
C VAL A 37 -3.82 5.37 -6.29
N PHE A 38 -3.83 6.70 -6.47
CA PHE A 38 -2.72 7.42 -7.11
C PHE A 38 -1.42 7.25 -6.33
N TYR A 39 -1.45 7.41 -5.01
CA TYR A 39 -0.30 7.24 -4.14
C TYR A 39 0.28 5.82 -4.22
N VAL A 40 -0.57 4.79 -4.15
CA VAL A 40 -0.13 3.40 -4.24
C VAL A 40 0.47 3.09 -5.61
N PHE A 41 -0.16 3.57 -6.69
CA PHE A 41 0.37 3.38 -8.04
C PHE A 41 1.74 4.04 -8.22
N PHE A 42 1.88 5.29 -7.74
CA PHE A 42 3.16 5.99 -7.77
C PHE A 42 4.23 5.25 -6.96
N ALA A 43 3.89 4.77 -5.76
CA ALA A 43 4.79 4.00 -4.91
C ALA A 43 5.23 2.68 -5.59
N LEU A 44 4.33 2.00 -6.29
CA LEU A 44 4.65 0.78 -7.05
C LEU A 44 5.62 1.08 -8.20
N CYS A 45 5.33 2.10 -9.02
CA CYS A 45 6.24 2.52 -10.10
C CYS A 45 7.62 2.91 -9.55
N TRP A 46 7.65 3.67 -8.45
CA TRP A 46 8.89 4.05 -7.79
C TRP A 46 9.66 2.83 -7.29
N SER A 47 8.99 1.89 -6.62
CA SER A 47 9.60 0.64 -6.15
C SER A 47 10.18 -0.17 -7.31
N VAL A 48 9.42 -0.39 -8.39
CA VAL A 48 9.92 -1.11 -9.57
C VAL A 48 11.12 -0.40 -10.16
N MET A 49 11.07 0.92 -10.29
CA MET A 49 12.18 1.72 -10.80
C MET A 49 13.45 1.54 -9.94
N THR A 50 13.38 1.73 -8.62
CA THR A 50 14.57 1.59 -7.75
C THR A 50 15.12 0.16 -7.76
N ASN A 51 14.25 -0.85 -7.79
CA ASN A 51 14.64 -2.25 -7.91
C ASN A 51 15.40 -2.52 -9.22
N VAL A 52 14.88 -2.03 -10.36
CA VAL A 52 15.53 -2.21 -11.67
C VAL A 52 16.85 -1.43 -11.75
N LEU A 53 16.89 -0.19 -11.25
CA LEU A 53 18.10 0.64 -11.25
C LEU A 53 19.23 0.01 -10.42
N SER A 54 18.88 -0.70 -9.35
CA SER A 54 19.81 -1.47 -8.51
C SER A 54 20.36 -2.73 -9.20
N ILE A 55 19.69 -3.25 -10.23
CA ILE A 55 20.16 -4.42 -10.99
C ILE A 55 21.09 -4.02 -12.13
N TYR A 56 20.88 -2.85 -12.76
CA TYR A 56 21.69 -2.40 -13.90
C TYR A 56 23.04 -1.76 -13.49
N PRO A 57 24.18 -2.28 -13.96
CA PRO A 57 25.51 -1.83 -13.53
C PRO A 57 25.80 -0.34 -13.82
N ASN A 58 25.23 0.22 -14.89
CA ASN A 58 25.39 1.64 -15.27
C ASN A 58 24.57 2.61 -14.40
N THR A 59 23.46 2.15 -13.81
CA THR A 59 22.52 2.97 -13.02
C THR A 59 22.57 2.69 -11.52
N LYS A 60 23.19 1.58 -11.08
CA LYS A 60 23.47 1.27 -9.66
C LYS A 60 24.23 2.37 -8.93
N CYS A 61 25.05 3.11 -9.67
CA CYS A 61 25.89 4.14 -9.09
C CYS A 61 25.13 5.48 -8.90
N LEU A 62 23.88 5.60 -9.35
CA LEU A 62 23.04 6.79 -9.14
C LEU A 62 22.70 6.93 -7.64
N ARG A 63 22.73 8.17 -7.13
CA ARG A 63 22.40 8.48 -5.72
C ARG A 63 20.98 8.04 -5.33
N ILE A 64 20.06 8.05 -6.29
CA ILE A 64 18.67 7.63 -6.09
C ILE A 64 18.53 6.12 -5.84
N ALA A 65 19.52 5.33 -6.26
CA ALA A 65 19.62 3.90 -6.00
C ALA A 65 20.52 3.57 -4.79
N GLY A 66 20.99 4.59 -4.04
CA GLY A 66 21.93 4.43 -2.91
C GLY A 66 23.42 4.42 -3.32
N GLY A 67 23.73 4.64 -4.60
CA GLY A 67 25.10 4.70 -5.10
C GLY A 67 25.83 6.01 -4.77
N ARG A 68 27.16 6.02 -4.77
CA ARG A 68 27.97 7.22 -4.45
C ARG A 68 27.98 8.29 -5.56
N GLY A 69 27.44 7.99 -6.74
CA GLY A 69 27.34 8.86 -7.93
C GLY A 69 28.07 8.26 -9.14
N CYS A 70 27.38 8.08 -10.28
CA CYS A 70 28.00 7.55 -11.51
C CYS A 70 29.11 8.50 -11.97
N LYS A 71 30.38 8.09 -11.84
CA LYS A 71 31.44 8.69 -12.65
C LYS A 71 31.16 8.25 -14.08
N LYS A 72 31.07 9.19 -15.03
CA LYS A 72 31.00 8.85 -16.45
C LYS A 72 32.33 8.16 -16.83
N THR A 73 32.42 6.85 -16.68
CA THR A 73 33.38 6.07 -17.45
C THR A 73 32.78 5.93 -18.84
N THR A 74 32.98 6.99 -19.63
CA THR A 74 33.13 6.85 -21.08
C THR A 74 34.10 5.71 -21.32
N GLY A 75 33.68 4.72 -22.10
CA GLY A 75 34.44 3.52 -22.37
C GLY A 75 35.89 3.81 -22.76
N LYS A 76 36.79 3.13 -22.06
CA LYS A 76 37.84 2.31 -22.65
C LYS A 76 37.75 0.93 -22.02
#